data_AF-A0A7V2DDC7-F1
#
_entry.id   AF-A0A7V2DDC7-F1
#
_cell.length_a   1.000
_cell.length_b   1.000
_cell.length_c   1.000
_cell.angle_alpha   90.00
_cell.angle_beta   90.00
_cell.angle_gamma   90.00
#
_symmetry.space_group_name_H-M   'P 1'
#
loop_
_entity.id
_entity.type
_entity.pdbx_description
1 polymer ?
#
loop_
_entity_poly.entity_id
_entity_poly.type
_entity_poly.pdbx_seq_one_letter_code
_entity_poly.pdbx_strand_id
1 'polypeptide(L)'
;MGDSSDISQAISVLVNRLFPSTEDKALFQSLKEALASTRKYKKFSDSVILKQLQQWEKFPLQRIHTGIRTYLNKQCHLQGKDEKYLMGIIRNSTSDLINKCPAMKDSAKIPILEGFTCPRCGQELLFKDDLTQGGCVYCSIGKQNNHFERLKND
;
A
#
# COMPACT_ATOMS: atom_id res chain seq x y z
N MET A 1 0.25 5.38 40.43
CA MET A 1 -0.56 6.09 39.41
C MET A 1 0.35 6.87 38.45
N GLY A 2 1.16 6.21 37.60
CA GLY A 2 2.16 6.89 36.75
C GLY A 2 2.07 6.65 35.23
N ASP A 3 1.23 5.72 34.76
CA ASP A 3 1.47 5.10 33.45
C ASP A 3 0.77 5.75 32.23
N SER A 4 -0.27 6.56 32.39
CA SER A 4 -1.01 7.09 31.22
C SER A 4 -0.27 8.19 30.46
N SER A 5 0.57 8.97 31.15
CA SER A 5 1.33 10.05 30.53
C SER A 5 2.51 9.51 29.71
N ASP A 6 3.18 8.47 30.21
CA ASP A 6 4.34 7.85 29.57
C ASP A 6 3.95 7.14 28.26
N ILE A 7 2.82 6.42 28.26
CA ILE A 7 2.28 5.75 27.07
C ILE A 7 1.98 6.76 25.95
N SER A 8 1.38 7.90 26.29
CA SER A 8 1.02 8.94 25.31
C SER A 8 2.26 9.59 24.69
N GLN A 9 3.31 9.79 25.48
CA GLN A 9 4.60 10.27 25.00
C GLN A 9 5.28 9.24 24.10
N ALA A 10 5.32 7.97 24.50
CA ALA A 10 5.89 6.89 23.71
C ALA A 10 5.21 6.73 22.34
N ILE A 11 3.87 6.83 22.30
CA ILE A 11 3.11 6.83 21.04
C ILE A 11 3.52 8.00 20.15
N SER A 12 3.62 9.21 20.72
CA SER A 12 3.97 10.42 19.96
C SER A 12 5.37 10.35 19.34
N VAL A 13 6.33 9.76 20.07
CA VAL A 13 7.69 9.53 19.57
C VAL A 13 7.68 8.54 18.41
N LEU A 14 7.00 7.40 18.56
CA LEU A 14 6.92 6.37 17.53
C LEU A 14 6.17 6.86 16.28
N VAL A 15 5.09 7.63 16.45
CA VAL A 15 4.36 8.21 15.33
C VAL A 15 5.23 9.18 14.56
N ASN A 16 5.97 10.08 15.21
CA ASN A 16 6.88 10.99 14.49
C ASN A 16 8.01 10.24 13.77
N ARG A 17 8.49 9.12 14.32
CA ARG A 17 9.53 8.30 13.69
C ARG A 17 9.02 7.52 12.48
N LEU A 18 7.80 6.98 12.56
CA LEU A 18 7.20 6.16 11.50
C LEU A 18 6.45 6.99 10.43
N PHE A 19 5.95 8.17 10.82
CA PHE A 19 5.12 9.07 10.02
C PHE A 19 5.61 10.53 10.22
N PRO A 20 6.77 10.89 9.66
CA PRO A 20 7.31 12.24 9.80
C PRO A 20 6.49 13.28 9.03
N SER A 21 5.93 12.89 7.88
CA SER A 21 5.18 13.78 6.97
C SER A 21 3.76 14.05 7.47
N THR A 22 3.19 15.20 7.11
CA THR A 22 1.80 15.55 7.44
C THR A 22 0.79 14.58 6.81
N GLU A 23 1.04 14.16 5.57
CA GLU A 23 0.19 13.18 4.85
C GLU A 23 0.19 11.82 5.55
N ASP A 24 1.35 11.39 6.04
CA ASP A 24 1.54 10.15 6.76
C ASP A 24 0.83 10.15 8.12
N LYS A 25 0.81 11.30 8.81
CA LYS A 25 0.04 11.51 10.03
C LYS A 25 -1.47 11.46 9.77
N ALA A 26 -1.93 12.01 8.64
CA ALA A 26 -3.33 11.89 8.23
C ALA A 26 -3.71 10.43 7.94
N LEU A 27 -2.85 9.68 7.24
CA LEU A 27 -3.03 8.23 7.02
C LEU A 27 -3.14 7.45 8.34
N PHE A 28 -2.28 7.76 9.31
CA PHE A 28 -2.34 7.14 10.63
C PHE A 28 -3.64 7.47 11.37
N GLN A 29 -4.12 8.71 11.28
CA GLN A 29 -5.38 9.12 11.90
C GLN A 29 -6.58 8.39 11.27
N SER A 30 -6.66 8.34 9.94
CA SER A 30 -7.70 7.57 9.22
C SER A 30 -7.66 6.09 9.59
N LEU A 31 -6.47 5.52 9.77
CA LEU A 31 -6.32 4.14 10.23
C LEU A 31 -6.82 3.94 11.67
N LYS A 32 -6.52 4.87 12.59
CA LYS A 32 -7.04 4.81 13.97
C LYS A 32 -8.56 4.82 13.98
N GLU A 33 -9.19 5.66 13.17
CA GLU A 33 -10.64 5.72 13.04
C GLU A 33 -11.21 4.43 12.45
N ALA A 34 -10.58 3.88 11.41
CA ALA A 34 -10.95 2.61 10.81
C ALA A 34 -10.89 1.45 11.84
N LEU A 35 -9.80 1.34 12.60
CA LEU A 35 -9.63 0.31 13.64
C LEU A 35 -10.55 0.53 14.85
N ALA A 36 -10.85 1.78 15.19
CA ALA A 36 -11.87 2.07 16.19
C ALA A 36 -13.24 1.55 15.72
N SER A 37 -13.57 1.73 14.45
CA SER A 37 -14.86 1.30 13.87
C SER A 37 -15.09 -0.21 13.92
N THR A 38 -14.03 -1.03 13.83
CA THR A 38 -14.15 -2.51 13.91
C THR A 38 -14.41 -3.04 15.32
N ARG A 39 -14.19 -2.22 16.36
CA ARG A 39 -14.29 -2.66 17.75
C ARG A 39 -15.68 -2.42 18.32
N LYS A 40 -16.17 -3.42 19.08
CA LYS A 40 -17.46 -3.37 19.80
C LYS A 40 -17.62 -2.12 20.68
N TYR A 41 -16.52 -1.64 21.27
CA TYR A 41 -16.52 -0.46 22.15
C TYR A 41 -16.11 0.84 21.45
N LYS A 42 -15.93 0.83 20.12
CA LYS A 42 -15.45 1.96 19.29
C LYS A 42 -14.21 2.69 19.81
N LYS A 43 -13.41 2.00 20.63
CA LYS A 43 -12.24 2.56 21.30
C LYS A 43 -11.00 1.77 20.94
N PHE A 44 -10.01 2.48 20.44
CA PHE A 44 -8.68 1.99 20.20
C PHE A 44 -7.76 2.51 21.31
N SER A 45 -7.55 1.68 22.34
CA SER A 45 -6.82 2.08 23.55
C SER A 45 -5.35 2.36 23.26
N ASP A 46 -4.78 3.35 23.95
CA ASP A 46 -3.38 3.78 23.77
C ASP A 46 -2.38 2.63 23.98
N SER A 47 -2.61 1.76 24.96
CA SER A 47 -1.75 0.58 25.19
C SER A 47 -1.75 -0.40 24.00
N VAL A 48 -2.84 -0.48 23.23
CA VAL A 48 -2.91 -1.31 22.01
C VAL A 48 -2.18 -0.61 20.88
N ILE A 49 -2.39 0.71 20.70
CA ILE A 49 -1.68 1.53 19.72
C ILE A 49 -0.18 1.39 19.90
N LEU A 50 0.30 1.55 21.14
CA LEU A 50 1.72 1.47 21.47
C LEU A 50 2.30 0.10 21.09
N LYS A 51 1.66 -0.99 21.52
CA LYS A 51 2.10 -2.36 21.17
C LYS A 51 2.10 -2.60 19.66
N GLN A 52 1.19 -1.98 18.94
CA GLN A 52 1.09 -2.13 17.50
C GLN A 52 2.19 -1.35 16.77
N LEU A 53 2.47 -0.12 17.19
CA LEU A 53 3.57 0.71 16.66
C LEU A 53 4.94 0.07 16.93
N GLN A 54 5.17 -0.47 18.12
CA GLN A 54 6.38 -1.21 18.46
C GLN A 54 6.58 -2.45 17.58
N GLN A 55 5.49 -3.13 17.19
CA GLN A 55 5.58 -4.22 16.23
C GLN A 55 5.91 -3.74 14.82
N TRP A 56 5.37 -2.59 14.41
CA TRP A 56 5.65 -2.01 13.10
C TRP A 56 7.08 -1.50 12.97
N GLU A 57 7.69 -1.00 14.05
CA GLU A 57 9.08 -0.54 14.07
C GLU A 57 10.08 -1.60 13.55
N LYS A 58 9.73 -2.90 13.68
CA LYS A 58 10.54 -4.02 13.18
C LYS A 58 10.55 -4.16 11.65
N PHE A 59 9.69 -3.44 10.95
CA PHE A 59 9.53 -3.49 9.49
C PHE A 59 9.99 -2.18 8.84
N PRO A 60 10.44 -2.20 7.57
CA PRO A 60 10.81 -0.98 6.87
C PRO A 60 9.59 -0.07 6.65
N LEU A 61 9.78 1.25 6.75
CA LEU A 61 8.73 2.26 6.67
C LEU A 61 7.82 2.11 5.44
N GLN A 62 8.45 1.91 4.28
CA GLN A 62 7.75 1.68 2.99
C GLN A 62 6.73 0.54 3.06
N ARG A 63 7.06 -0.53 3.79
CA ARG A 63 6.20 -1.71 3.94
C ARG A 63 5.01 -1.43 4.85
N ILE A 64 5.23 -0.66 5.91
CA ILE A 64 4.18 -0.24 6.83
C ILE A 64 3.19 0.65 6.07
N HIS A 65 3.69 1.66 5.37
CA HIS A 65 2.87 2.61 4.61
C HIS A 65 2.04 1.92 3.54
N THR A 66 2.66 1.05 2.73
CA THR A 66 1.97 0.26 1.70
C THR A 66 0.89 -0.65 2.31
N GLY A 67 1.19 -1.29 3.45
CA GLY A 67 0.23 -2.14 4.14
C GLY A 67 -0.99 -1.37 4.66
N ILE A 68 -0.76 -0.19 5.25
CA ILE A 68 -1.82 0.70 5.74
C ILE A 68 -2.67 1.21 4.57
N ARG A 69 -2.05 1.70 3.49
CA ARG A 69 -2.76 2.14 2.28
C ARG A 69 -3.63 1.02 1.71
N THR A 70 -3.10 -0.20 1.64
CA THR A 70 -3.83 -1.37 1.15
C THR A 70 -5.05 -1.69 2.03
N TYR A 71 -4.88 -1.62 3.36
CA TYR A 71 -5.96 -1.87 4.31
C TYR A 71 -7.10 -0.86 4.17
N LEU A 72 -6.75 0.43 4.07
CA LEU A 72 -7.71 1.52 3.89
C LEU A 72 -8.40 1.47 2.53
N ASN A 73 -7.64 1.27 1.45
CA ASN A 73 -8.16 1.18 0.09
C ASN A 73 -9.16 0.03 -0.07
N LYS A 74 -8.85 -1.14 0.51
CA LYS A 74 -9.76 -2.31 0.51
C LYS A 74 -10.92 -2.20 1.51
N GLN A 75 -11.01 -1.08 2.25
CA GLN A 75 -11.99 -0.84 3.30
C GLN A 75 -12.15 -2.06 4.24
N CYS A 76 -11.02 -2.66 4.63
CA CYS A 76 -11.02 -3.91 5.40
C CYS A 76 -11.75 -3.75 6.74
N HIS A 77 -11.81 -2.52 7.27
CA HIS A 77 -12.57 -2.19 8.47
C HIS A 77 -14.09 -2.40 8.31
N LEU A 78 -14.67 -2.18 7.12
CA LEU A 78 -16.09 -2.44 6.88
C LEU A 78 -16.41 -3.94 6.93
N GLN A 79 -15.41 -4.77 6.61
CA GLN A 79 -15.50 -6.22 6.70
C GLN A 79 -15.22 -6.75 8.12
N GLY A 80 -15.09 -5.87 9.12
CA GLY A 80 -14.78 -6.24 10.50
C GLY A 80 -13.36 -6.76 10.71
N LYS A 81 -12.44 -6.54 9.77
CA LYS A 81 -11.06 -7.03 9.87
C LYS A 81 -10.24 -6.12 10.78
N ASP A 82 -9.71 -6.68 11.86
CA ASP A 82 -9.02 -5.94 12.93
C ASP A 82 -7.51 -5.73 12.65
N GLU A 83 -6.80 -5.21 13.65
CA GLU A 83 -5.35 -4.97 13.61
C GLU A 83 -4.51 -6.20 13.24
N LYS A 84 -4.96 -7.43 13.60
CA LYS A 84 -4.28 -8.67 13.22
C LYS A 84 -4.24 -8.86 11.71
N TYR A 85 -5.32 -8.49 11.02
CA TYR A 85 -5.39 -8.59 9.57
C TYR A 85 -4.44 -7.58 8.90
N LEU A 86 -4.41 -6.33 9.39
CA LEU A 86 -3.45 -5.33 8.92
C LEU A 86 -2.01 -5.83 9.11
N MET A 87 -1.71 -6.45 10.25
CA MET A 87 -0.40 -7.06 10.46
C MET A 87 -0.10 -8.19 9.49
N GLY A 88 -1.10 -9.00 9.13
CA GLY A 88 -1.00 -9.99 8.06
C GLY A 88 -0.61 -9.36 6.72
N ILE A 89 -1.24 -8.24 6.35
CA ILE A 89 -0.90 -7.49 5.13
C ILE A 89 0.57 -7.03 5.20
N ILE A 90 0.96 -6.34 6.27
CA ILE A 90 2.34 -5.84 6.43
C ILE A 90 3.33 -7.00 6.37
N ARG A 91 3.10 -8.11 7.09
CA ARG A 91 3.96 -9.31 7.06
C ARG A 91 3.99 -10.04 5.72
N ASN A 92 2.93 -9.95 4.91
CA ASN A 92 2.87 -10.59 3.61
C ASN A 92 3.25 -9.66 2.44
N SER A 93 3.53 -8.38 2.73
CA SER A 93 3.94 -7.37 1.72
C SER A 93 5.36 -7.58 1.16
N THR A 94 5.89 -8.80 1.20
CA THR A 94 7.11 -9.17 0.50
C THR A 94 6.87 -8.95 -1.00
N SER A 95 7.92 -8.56 -1.73
CA SER A 95 7.97 -8.11 -3.14
C SER A 95 7.08 -8.84 -4.18
N ASP A 96 6.57 -10.03 -3.88
CA ASP A 96 5.63 -10.79 -4.71
C ASP A 96 4.26 -10.11 -4.88
N LEU A 97 3.85 -9.22 -3.97
CA LEU A 97 2.59 -8.46 -4.07
C LEU A 97 2.71 -7.11 -4.79
N ILE A 98 3.92 -6.63 -5.10
CA ILE A 98 4.07 -5.45 -5.97
C ILE A 98 3.67 -5.81 -7.42
N ASN A 99 3.73 -7.10 -7.79
CA ASN A 99 3.29 -7.63 -9.08
C ASN A 99 2.06 -8.56 -9.04
N LYS A 100 1.55 -8.91 -7.85
CA LYS A 100 0.25 -9.61 -7.75
C LYS A 100 -0.82 -8.64 -7.31
N CYS A 101 -1.53 -8.12 -8.32
CA CYS A 101 -2.91 -7.69 -8.16
C CYS A 101 -3.63 -8.70 -7.25
N PRO A 102 -4.34 -8.25 -6.20
CA PRO A 102 -5.12 -9.17 -5.39
C PRO A 102 -6.07 -9.90 -6.32
N ALA A 103 -5.87 -11.22 -6.46
CA ALA A 103 -6.79 -12.09 -7.17
C ALA A 103 -8.19 -11.79 -6.63
N MET A 104 -8.96 -11.07 -7.45
CA MET A 104 -10.38 -10.87 -7.28
C MET A 104 -11.00 -12.25 -7.41
N LYS A 105 -11.24 -12.89 -6.27
CA LYS A 105 -12.12 -14.04 -6.22
C LYS A 105 -13.53 -13.45 -6.21
N ASP A 106 -14.29 -13.89 -7.20
CA ASP A 106 -15.71 -13.65 -7.41
C ASP A 106 -16.10 -12.40 -8.22
N SER A 107 -16.26 -12.69 -9.51
CA SER A 107 -17.32 -12.19 -10.40
C SER A 107 -17.33 -10.71 -10.76
N ALA A 108 -16.54 -10.38 -11.78
CA ALA A 108 -17.10 -9.89 -13.03
C ALA A 108 -16.15 -10.27 -14.16
N LYS A 109 -16.69 -10.88 -15.20
CA LYS A 109 -15.99 -11.16 -16.46
C LYS A 109 -15.58 -9.83 -17.08
N ILE A 110 -14.41 -9.32 -16.74
CA ILE A 110 -13.81 -8.21 -17.48
C ILE A 110 -13.36 -8.82 -18.81
N PRO A 111 -13.92 -8.40 -19.96
CA PRO A 111 -13.38 -8.83 -21.24
C PRO A 111 -11.93 -8.34 -21.29
N ILE A 112 -11.02 -9.30 -21.39
CA ILE A 112 -9.61 -9.07 -21.66
C ILE A 112 -9.57 -8.49 -23.07
N LEU A 113 -9.68 -7.17 -23.20
CA LEU A 113 -9.57 -6.50 -24.48
C LEU A 113 -8.09 -6.22 -24.71
N GLU A 114 -7.51 -7.05 -25.57
CA GLU A 114 -6.31 -6.83 -26.39
C GLU A 114 -5.21 -5.96 -25.77
N GLY A 115 -4.12 -6.59 -25.35
CA GLY A 115 -2.90 -5.88 -24.98
C GLY A 115 -2.44 -4.96 -26.12
N PHE A 116 -2.42 -3.66 -25.86
CA PHE A 116 -1.97 -2.67 -26.85
C PHE A 116 -0.45 -2.61 -26.78
N THR A 117 0.24 -3.08 -27.82
CA THR A 117 1.70 -2.90 -27.94
C THR A 117 1.99 -1.57 -28.61
N CYS A 118 2.96 -0.84 -28.07
CA CYS A 118 3.40 0.40 -28.68
C CYS A 118 4.12 0.11 -30.01
N PRO A 119 3.69 0.66 -31.16
CA PRO A 119 4.35 0.41 -32.45
C PRO A 119 5.76 1.04 -32.54
N ARG A 120 6.15 1.84 -31.54
CA ARG A 120 7.43 2.56 -31.52
C ARG A 120 8.50 1.90 -30.63
N CYS A 121 8.12 1.30 -29.51
CA CYS A 121 9.06 0.67 -28.58
C CYS A 121 8.74 -0.79 -28.24
N GLY A 122 7.61 -1.32 -28.72
CA GLY A 122 7.18 -2.69 -28.41
C GLY A 122 6.66 -2.89 -26.98
N GLN A 123 6.61 -1.84 -26.15
CA GLN A 123 6.10 -1.92 -24.78
C GLN A 123 4.62 -2.29 -24.76
N GLU A 124 4.25 -3.28 -23.94
CA GLU A 124 2.86 -3.61 -23.64
C GLU A 124 2.24 -2.53 -22.76
N LEU A 125 1.10 -1.99 -23.19
CA LEU A 125 0.33 -1.00 -22.46
C LEU A 125 -0.95 -1.62 -21.92
N LEU A 126 -1.25 -1.27 -20.68
CA LEU A 126 -2.46 -1.71 -19.99
C LEU A 126 -3.69 -0.87 -20.38
N PHE A 127 -3.47 0.34 -20.92
CA PHE A 127 -4.53 1.28 -21.28
C PHE A 127 -4.29 1.89 -22.66
N LYS A 128 -5.36 2.07 -23.43
CA LYS A 128 -5.31 2.65 -24.78
C LYS A 128 -5.00 4.16 -24.74
N ASP A 129 -5.38 4.83 -23.66
CA ASP A 129 -5.12 6.26 -23.44
C ASP A 129 -3.62 6.60 -23.30
N ASP A 130 -2.79 5.59 -23.00
CA ASP A 130 -1.33 5.73 -22.99
C ASP A 130 -0.71 5.66 -24.40
N LEU A 131 -1.50 5.39 -25.44
CA LEU A 131 -1.08 5.33 -26.83
C LEU A 131 -1.44 6.64 -27.55
N THR A 132 -0.44 7.50 -27.77
CA THR A 132 -0.61 8.72 -28.56
C THR A 132 -0.30 8.46 -30.03
N GLN A 133 -0.68 9.41 -30.91
CA GLN A 133 -0.44 9.33 -32.36
C GLN A 133 1.05 9.19 -32.73
N GLY A 134 1.98 9.47 -31.80
CA GLY A 134 3.43 9.37 -31.96
C GLY A 134 4.13 8.24 -31.16
N GLY A 135 3.37 7.30 -30.58
CA GLY A 135 3.88 6.25 -29.68
C GLY A 135 3.31 6.35 -28.27
N CYS A 136 3.81 5.56 -27.33
CA CYS A 136 3.28 5.59 -25.97
C CYS A 136 3.72 6.86 -25.21
N VAL A 137 3.02 7.21 -24.13
CA VAL A 137 3.37 8.32 -23.23
C VAL A 137 4.83 8.22 -22.77
N TYR A 138 5.33 6.99 -22.54
CA TYR A 138 6.74 6.74 -22.18
C TYR A 138 7.74 7.01 -23.32
N CYS A 139 7.38 6.78 -24.59
CA CYS A 139 8.20 7.20 -25.72
C CYS A 139 8.29 8.72 -25.85
N SER A 140 7.27 9.43 -25.38
CA SER A 140 7.20 10.89 -25.43
C SER A 140 8.03 11.53 -24.31
N ILE A 141 8.13 10.86 -23.16
CA ILE A 141 8.87 11.32 -21.98
C ILE A 141 10.33 10.84 -22.01
N GLY A 142 10.61 9.67 -22.61
CA GLY A 142 11.88 8.95 -22.51
C GLY A 142 12.77 9.00 -23.76
N LYS A 143 13.22 10.18 -24.19
CA LYS A 143 14.58 10.29 -24.74
C LYS A 143 15.48 10.66 -23.58
N GLN A 144 15.94 9.67 -22.80
CA GLN A 144 17.22 9.59 -22.07
C GLN A 144 17.15 8.36 -21.17
N ASN A 145 17.57 7.21 -21.71
CA ASN A 145 18.36 6.15 -21.06
C ASN A 145 18.07 4.81 -21.74
N ASN A 146 18.94 4.50 -22.69
CA ASN A 146 19.14 3.18 -23.27
C ASN A 146 19.38 2.12 -22.19
N HIS A 147 19.25 0.86 -22.63
CA HIS A 147 20.03 -0.30 -22.19
C HIS A 147 19.30 -1.32 -21.31
N PHE A 148 18.51 -2.19 -21.93
CA PHE A 148 18.53 -3.59 -21.51
C PHE A 148 18.59 -4.50 -22.74
N GLU A 149 19.80 -4.98 -23.01
CA GLU A 149 20.15 -5.91 -24.05
C GLU A 149 19.38 -7.24 -23.90
N ARG A 150 18.73 -7.64 -25.00
CA ARG A 150 19.04 -8.85 -25.76
C ARG A 150 19.53 -10.06 -24.93
N LEU A 151 18.67 -11.05 -24.72
CA LEU A 151 19.05 -12.47 -24.71
C LEU A 151 17.98 -13.30 -25.42
N LYS A 152 18.24 -13.53 -26.71
CA LYS A 152 17.82 -14.74 -27.43
C LYS A 152 18.65 -15.94 -26.91
N ASN A 153 18.16 -17.15 -27.23
CA ASN A 153 18.66 -18.51 -26.99
C ASN A 153 17.73 -19.17 -25.96
N ASP A 154 16.84 -20.10 -26.33
CA ASP A 154 16.94 -21.19 -27.31
C ASP A 154 15.69 -21.30 -28.19
#